data_AF-A0A3L6MTP2-F1
#
_entry.id   AF-A0A3L6MTP2-F1
#
_cell.length_a   1.000
_cell.length_b   1.000
_cell.length_c   1.000
_cell.angle_alpha   90.00
_cell.angle_beta   90.00
_cell.angle_gamma   90.00
#
_symmetry.space_group_name_H-M   'P 1'
#
loop_
_entity.id
_entity.type
_entity.pdbx_description
1 polymer ?
#
loop_
_entity_poly.entity_id
_entity_poly.type
_entity_poly.pdbx_seq_one_letter_code
_entity_poly.pdbx_strand_id
1 'polypeptide(L)'
;MDPQSSDKATKEPPRDPSVRIVDTVPELVLTKQKLGFPSLVALSFNICNSWAGVSSSMQIALLQGGPFALLYGFFVTTSLYLCIALSAAELISVYPTPGGQYHFASILAPRKFTKSISYVCGFISVINWEIIGAAVTIIPCMQILELWQYYHPSFQAKPWHQFVIYEAFGLFVSLYNNLILPKALWTHNLGFILNLTMFVVVTVLLIVRPFNKAPDVFVWNTFINLTGWSDGVCFLTSLVTTCFGFTGLDACLHLTEDVSSPKRVVPRSIVLTVVIGFITTLPYVVVLLYGIVDMNATLAIQGYLPFEMYKMIWRSDAAAIAIIVSSIFLTFFILNAIMQTSSRMTWAFACDNGIVFSRVFERMHPNLVVPLNAAVLNWVVLSLCGLLFLVSKIGKH
;
A
#
# COMPACT_ATOMS: atom_id res chain seq x y z
N MET A 1 34.83 -51.60 35.31
CA MET A 1 35.06 -51.30 33.89
C MET A 1 33.79 -50.69 33.35
N ASP A 2 33.94 -49.59 32.61
CA ASP A 2 32.93 -48.91 31.78
C ASP A 2 31.92 -47.92 32.43
N PRO A 3 31.46 -46.88 31.69
CA PRO A 3 32.07 -45.53 31.77
C PRO A 3 31.06 -44.34 31.81
N GLN A 4 31.60 -43.16 32.12
CA GLN A 4 31.26 -41.79 31.67
C GLN A 4 29.80 -41.46 31.26
N SER A 5 29.12 -40.63 32.06
CA SER A 5 28.06 -39.73 31.59
C SER A 5 28.55 -38.28 31.60
N SER A 6 28.68 -37.68 30.41
CA SER A 6 29.00 -36.26 30.22
C SER A 6 27.75 -35.49 29.80
N ASP A 7 27.01 -34.92 30.75
CA ASP A 7 26.01 -33.91 30.45
C ASP A 7 26.64 -32.51 30.60
N LYS A 8 27.14 -32.00 29.47
CA LYS A 8 27.48 -30.58 29.32
C LYS A 8 26.17 -29.80 29.19
N ALA A 9 25.67 -29.28 30.31
CA ALA A 9 24.66 -28.24 30.31
C ALA A 9 25.24 -26.97 29.68
N THR A 10 24.93 -26.74 28.40
CA THR A 10 25.12 -25.46 27.72
C THR A 10 24.26 -24.41 28.43
N LYS A 11 24.89 -23.56 29.27
CA LYS A 11 24.27 -22.38 29.84
C LYS A 11 23.92 -21.40 28.71
N GLU A 12 22.63 -21.12 28.52
CA GLU A 12 22.16 -20.02 27.68
C GLU A 12 22.82 -18.70 28.13
N PRO A 13 23.21 -17.81 27.20
CA PRO A 13 23.71 -16.49 27.55
C PRO A 13 22.60 -15.66 28.24
N PRO A 14 22.97 -14.73 29.13
CA PRO A 14 22.01 -13.91 29.86
C PRO A 14 21.16 -13.07 28.90
N ARG A 15 19.83 -13.16 29.05
CA ARG A 15 18.84 -12.43 28.23
C ARG A 15 18.95 -10.93 28.47
N ASP A 16 18.97 -10.16 27.39
CA ASP A 16 18.97 -8.70 27.41
C ASP A 16 17.62 -8.17 27.94
N PRO A 17 17.60 -7.36 29.02
CA PRO A 17 16.37 -6.78 29.57
C PRO A 17 15.65 -5.78 28.63
N SER A 18 16.22 -5.46 27.47
CA SER A 18 15.58 -4.61 26.45
C SER A 18 14.48 -5.33 25.63
N VAL A 19 14.40 -6.67 25.70
CA VAL A 19 13.40 -7.47 24.97
C VAL A 19 12.27 -7.91 25.90
N ARG A 20 11.41 -6.96 26.30
CA ARG A 20 10.23 -7.24 27.15
C ARG A 20 9.08 -7.98 26.45
N ILE A 21 9.16 -8.19 25.13
CA ILE A 21 8.01 -8.56 24.31
C ILE A 21 7.66 -10.06 24.39
N VAL A 22 8.58 -10.91 24.83
CA VAL A 22 8.34 -12.37 24.81
C VAL A 22 7.33 -12.83 25.89
N ASP A 23 7.15 -12.07 26.98
CA ASP A 23 6.43 -12.56 28.17
C ASP A 23 4.96 -12.11 28.27
N THR A 24 4.48 -11.23 27.38
CA THR A 24 3.09 -10.70 27.41
C THR A 24 2.17 -11.27 26.32
N VAL A 25 2.57 -12.32 25.62
CA VAL A 25 1.70 -12.95 24.61
C VAL A 25 0.67 -13.83 25.33
N PRO A 26 -0.63 -13.50 25.32
CA PRO A 26 -1.64 -14.40 25.83
C PRO A 26 -1.57 -15.72 25.04
N GLU A 27 -1.65 -16.86 25.72
CA GLU A 27 -1.62 -18.21 25.15
C GLU A 27 -2.63 -18.40 23.99
N LEU A 28 -3.69 -17.57 23.96
CA LEU A 28 -4.68 -17.48 22.89
C LEU A 28 -4.12 -17.03 21.51
N VAL A 29 -3.03 -16.26 21.46
CA VAL A 29 -2.41 -15.82 20.19
C VAL A 29 -1.70 -17.00 19.50
N LEU A 30 -1.24 -17.99 20.27
CA LEU A 30 -0.55 -19.18 19.76
C LEU A 30 -1.48 -20.16 19.03
N THR A 31 -2.80 -20.07 19.24
CA THR A 31 -3.81 -20.96 18.63
C THR A 31 -4.50 -20.36 17.39
N LYS A 32 -4.18 -19.13 17.01
CA LYS A 32 -4.76 -18.47 15.82
C LYS A 32 -4.17 -19.04 14.52
N GLN A 33 -5.00 -19.10 13.48
CA GLN A 33 -4.56 -19.43 12.12
C GLN A 33 -3.50 -18.42 11.66
N LYS A 34 -2.27 -18.89 11.45
CA LYS A 34 -1.16 -18.06 10.97
C LYS A 34 -1.22 -17.91 9.46
N LEU A 35 -0.85 -16.72 8.96
CA LEU A 35 -0.61 -16.43 7.57
C LEU A 35 0.56 -17.28 7.07
N GLY A 36 0.27 -18.14 6.10
CA GLY A 36 1.30 -18.84 5.33
C GLY A 36 1.96 -17.93 4.30
N PHE A 37 3.03 -18.42 3.67
CA PHE A 37 3.78 -17.69 2.65
C PHE A 37 2.89 -17.12 1.52
N PRO A 38 1.98 -17.88 0.88
CA PRO A 38 1.14 -17.34 -0.20
C PRO A 38 0.22 -16.19 0.26
N SER A 39 -0.34 -16.31 1.47
CA SER A 39 -1.25 -15.30 2.01
C SER A 39 -0.54 -14.03 2.45
N LEU A 40 0.70 -14.13 2.92
CA LEU A 40 1.50 -12.96 3.22
C LEU A 40 1.93 -12.20 1.95
N VAL A 41 2.31 -12.93 0.89
CA VAL A 41 2.58 -12.34 -0.42
C VAL A 41 1.32 -11.67 -0.98
N ALA A 42 0.16 -12.35 -0.88
CA ALA A 42 -1.12 -11.80 -1.32
C ALA A 42 -1.48 -10.49 -0.60
N LEU A 43 -1.32 -10.46 0.73
CA LEU A 43 -1.54 -9.26 1.53
C LEU A 43 -0.62 -8.12 1.10
N SER A 44 0.68 -8.41 0.93
CA SER A 44 1.69 -7.40 0.58
C SER A 44 1.49 -6.85 -0.83
N PHE A 45 1.17 -7.73 -1.77
CA PHE A 45 0.78 -7.34 -3.12
C PHE A 45 -0.49 -6.49 -3.11
N ASN A 46 -1.52 -6.83 -2.35
CA ASN A 46 -2.73 -6.01 -2.29
C ASN A 46 -2.43 -4.59 -1.81
N ILE A 47 -1.53 -4.43 -0.83
CA ILE A 47 -1.14 -3.10 -0.33
C ILE A 47 -0.38 -2.30 -1.39
N CYS A 48 0.69 -2.87 -1.96
CA CYS A 48 1.51 -2.14 -2.94
C CYS A 48 0.77 -1.95 -4.27
N ASN A 49 0.06 -3.00 -4.72
CA ASN A 49 -0.70 -3.14 -5.97
C ASN A 49 -0.19 -2.22 -7.09
N SER A 50 1.09 -2.39 -7.45
CA SER A 50 1.89 -1.36 -8.11
C SER A 50 1.29 -0.85 -9.41
N TRP A 51 0.72 -1.75 -10.22
CA TRP A 51 0.12 -1.38 -11.50
C TRP A 51 -1.13 -0.51 -11.31
N ALA A 52 -1.96 -0.81 -10.30
CA ALA A 52 -3.16 -0.04 -9.97
C ALA A 52 -2.80 1.30 -9.29
N GLY A 53 -1.77 1.31 -8.45
CA GLY A 53 -1.22 2.54 -7.86
C GLY A 53 -0.71 3.49 -8.94
N VAL A 54 0.11 3.00 -9.87
CA VAL A 54 0.56 3.79 -11.02
C VAL A 54 -0.61 4.20 -11.90
N SER A 55 -1.58 3.31 -12.15
CA SER A 55 -2.79 3.64 -12.92
C SER A 55 -3.56 4.82 -12.32
N SER A 56 -3.87 4.76 -11.03
CA SER A 56 -4.67 5.79 -10.35
C SER A 56 -3.97 7.14 -10.21
N SER A 57 -2.63 7.15 -10.19
CA SER A 57 -1.82 8.38 -10.03
C SER A 57 -1.13 8.87 -11.30
N MET A 58 -1.32 8.19 -12.45
CA MET A 58 -0.59 8.46 -13.70
C MET A 58 -0.69 9.91 -14.18
N GLN A 59 -1.78 10.62 -13.85
CA GLN A 59 -1.99 12.01 -14.25
C GLN A 59 -0.83 12.90 -13.83
N ILE A 60 -0.27 12.67 -12.64
CA ILE A 60 0.84 13.48 -12.12
C ILE A 60 2.08 13.27 -13.00
N ALA A 61 2.46 12.02 -13.30
CA ALA A 61 3.60 11.75 -14.16
C ALA A 61 3.38 12.18 -15.62
N LEU A 62 2.16 12.10 -16.15
CA LEU A 62 1.88 12.56 -17.52
C LEU A 62 2.03 14.09 -17.67
N LEU A 63 1.64 14.84 -16.64
CA LEU A 63 1.83 16.30 -16.58
C LEU A 63 3.29 16.70 -16.27
N GLN A 64 4.01 15.82 -15.57
CA GLN A 64 5.35 16.05 -15.07
C GLN A 64 6.30 15.01 -15.67
N GLY A 65 6.86 15.30 -16.84
CA GLY A 65 7.85 14.47 -17.54
C GLY A 65 7.27 13.50 -18.56
N GLY A 66 5.96 13.28 -18.61
CA GLY A 66 5.28 12.56 -19.69
C GLY A 66 5.61 11.06 -19.76
N PRO A 67 5.56 10.45 -20.96
CA PRO A 67 5.86 9.03 -21.18
C PRO A 67 7.24 8.62 -20.65
N PHE A 68 8.26 9.46 -20.88
CA PHE A 68 9.62 9.23 -20.42
C PHE A 68 9.69 9.09 -18.89
N ALA A 69 9.10 10.04 -18.16
CA ALA A 69 9.09 9.99 -16.69
C ALA A 69 8.36 8.77 -16.16
N LEU A 70 7.24 8.38 -16.77
CA LEU A 70 6.47 7.22 -16.33
C LEU A 70 7.23 5.90 -16.53
N LEU A 71 7.92 5.74 -17.67
CA LEU A 71 8.72 4.53 -17.96
C LEU A 71 10.03 4.49 -17.19
N TYR A 72 10.91 5.47 -17.40
CA TYR A 72 12.25 5.46 -16.82
C TYR A 72 12.21 5.75 -15.32
N GLY A 73 11.26 6.58 -14.88
CA GLY A 73 11.01 6.77 -13.45
C GLY A 73 10.61 5.47 -12.76
N PHE A 74 9.88 4.58 -13.44
CA PHE A 74 9.51 3.27 -12.87
C PHE A 74 10.71 2.34 -12.70
N PHE A 75 11.65 2.33 -13.65
CA PHE A 75 12.92 1.61 -13.49
C PHE A 75 13.72 2.13 -12.29
N VAL A 76 13.87 3.45 -12.20
CA VAL A 76 14.60 4.11 -11.11
C VAL A 76 13.97 3.78 -9.76
N THR A 77 12.66 3.96 -9.60
CA THR A 77 11.99 3.69 -8.32
C THR A 77 12.03 2.20 -7.99
N THR A 78 11.82 1.30 -8.96
CA THR A 78 11.91 -0.14 -8.70
C THR A 78 13.30 -0.52 -8.17
N SER A 79 14.38 -0.01 -8.76
CA SER A 79 15.74 -0.29 -8.29
C SER A 79 15.95 0.21 -6.86
N LEU A 80 15.49 1.42 -6.54
CA LEU A 80 15.59 1.98 -5.19
C LEU A 80 14.77 1.17 -4.16
N TYR A 81 13.53 0.82 -4.48
CA TYR A 81 12.68 0.01 -3.61
C TYR A 81 13.19 -1.43 -3.48
N LEU A 82 13.88 -1.98 -4.49
CA LEU A 82 14.54 -3.27 -4.37
C LEU A 82 15.71 -3.22 -3.38
N CYS A 83 16.51 -2.14 -3.38
CA CYS A 83 17.54 -1.94 -2.36
C CYS A 83 16.93 -1.86 -0.95
N ILE A 84 15.84 -1.09 -0.79
CA ILE A 84 15.11 -0.99 0.49
C ILE A 84 14.56 -2.36 0.91
N ALA A 85 13.96 -3.11 -0.02
CA ALA A 85 13.42 -4.44 0.20
C ALA A 85 14.49 -5.41 0.69
N LEU A 86 15.65 -5.42 0.03
CA LEU A 86 16.76 -6.31 0.37
C LEU A 86 17.34 -6.00 1.75
N SER A 87 17.55 -4.72 2.07
CA SER A 87 18.03 -4.31 3.40
C SER A 87 17.01 -4.66 4.50
N ALA A 88 15.71 -4.43 4.27
CA ALA A 88 14.67 -4.80 5.22
C ALA A 88 14.55 -6.33 5.39
N ALA A 89 14.69 -7.08 4.28
CA ALA A 89 14.67 -8.54 4.25
C ALA A 89 15.84 -9.15 5.03
N GLU A 90 17.04 -8.58 4.93
CA GLU A 90 18.20 -8.99 5.72
C GLU A 90 17.94 -8.79 7.22
N LEU A 91 17.50 -7.59 7.61
CA LEU A 91 17.25 -7.25 9.01
C LEU A 91 16.17 -8.11 9.67
N ILE A 92 15.04 -8.32 8.99
CA ILE A 92 13.94 -9.11 9.55
C ILE A 92 14.24 -10.62 9.58
N SER A 93 15.18 -11.09 8.75
CA SER A 93 15.64 -12.49 8.82
C SER A 93 16.39 -12.79 10.12
N VAL A 94 17.08 -11.78 10.67
CA VAL A 94 17.83 -11.86 11.93
C VAL A 94 16.92 -11.52 13.11
N TYR A 95 16.20 -10.40 13.02
CA TYR A 95 15.38 -9.81 14.08
C TYR A 95 13.89 -9.78 13.70
N PRO A 96 13.18 -10.93 13.72
CA PRO A 96 11.75 -10.98 13.37
C PRO A 96 10.91 -10.33 14.49
N THR A 97 10.69 -9.03 14.40
CA THR A 97 9.94 -8.27 15.41
C THR A 97 8.80 -7.49 14.77
N PRO A 98 7.65 -7.36 15.46
CA PRO A 98 6.47 -6.66 14.93
C PRO A 98 6.67 -5.15 14.81
N GLY A 99 7.65 -4.58 15.52
CA GLY A 99 8.02 -3.16 15.41
C GLY A 99 8.82 -2.81 14.15
N GLY A 100 9.24 -3.82 13.37
CA GLY A 100 9.91 -3.61 12.08
C GLY A 100 11.05 -2.58 12.13
N GLN A 101 10.92 -1.53 11.33
CA GLN A 101 11.97 -0.53 11.11
C GLN A 101 12.41 0.20 12.38
N TYR A 102 11.49 0.56 13.29
CA TYR A 102 11.86 1.32 14.49
C TYR A 102 12.61 0.46 15.51
N HIS A 103 12.34 -0.85 15.53
CA HIS A 103 13.17 -1.80 16.26
C HIS A 103 14.54 -1.97 15.64
N PHE A 104 14.65 -2.06 14.31
CA PHE A 104 15.96 -2.11 13.65
C PHE A 104 16.79 -0.87 13.96
N ALA A 105 16.16 0.31 13.94
CA ALA A 105 16.79 1.56 14.34
C ALA A 105 17.25 1.51 15.81
N SER A 106 16.47 0.92 16.71
CA SER A 106 16.87 0.77 18.13
C SER A 106 18.10 -0.13 18.32
N ILE A 107 18.29 -1.12 17.44
CA ILE A 107 19.41 -2.08 17.53
C ILE A 107 20.67 -1.49 16.90
N LEU A 108 20.54 -0.82 15.75
CA LEU A 108 21.66 -0.38 14.92
C LEU A 108 22.14 1.05 15.20
N ALA A 109 21.28 1.92 15.71
CA ALA A 109 21.64 3.31 15.94
C ALA A 109 22.70 3.47 17.05
N PRO A 110 23.58 4.48 16.97
CA PRO A 110 24.54 4.79 18.02
C PRO A 110 23.85 4.99 19.38
N ARG A 111 24.40 4.41 20.46
CA ARG A 111 23.81 4.39 21.81
C ARG A 111 23.29 5.74 22.32
N LYS A 112 23.92 6.85 21.92
CA LYS A 112 23.51 8.21 22.31
C LYS A 112 22.19 8.66 21.69
N PHE A 113 21.87 8.18 20.49
CA PHE A 113 20.72 8.62 19.69
C PHE A 113 19.67 7.53 19.50
N THR A 114 19.92 6.31 19.96
CA THR A 114 19.06 5.13 19.80
C THR A 114 17.59 5.41 20.10
N LYS A 115 17.29 6.00 21.27
CA LYS A 115 15.91 6.28 21.68
C LYS A 115 15.22 7.29 20.77
N SER A 116 15.91 8.39 20.43
CA SER A 116 15.37 9.45 19.58
C SER A 116 15.12 8.97 18.15
N ILE A 117 16.09 8.26 17.56
CA ILE A 117 15.99 7.75 16.17
C ILE A 117 14.90 6.69 16.09
N SER A 118 14.86 5.74 17.03
CA SER A 118 13.82 4.72 17.08
C SER A 118 12.43 5.33 17.25
N TYR A 119 12.25 6.27 18.18
CA TYR A 119 10.97 6.95 18.38
C TYR A 119 10.50 7.68 17.12
N VAL A 120 11.37 8.49 16.50
CA VAL A 120 11.05 9.24 15.27
C VAL A 120 10.71 8.28 14.14
N CYS A 121 11.44 7.17 14.00
CA CYS A 121 11.16 6.14 13.02
C CYS A 121 9.76 5.53 13.25
N GLY A 122 9.44 5.11 14.47
CA GLY A 122 8.15 4.52 14.80
C GLY A 122 6.99 5.50 14.60
N PHE A 123 7.16 6.75 15.02
CA PHE A 123 6.16 7.80 14.86
C PHE A 123 5.88 8.13 13.38
N ILE A 124 6.94 8.30 12.57
CA ILE A 124 6.80 8.52 11.13
C ILE A 124 6.15 7.30 10.47
N SER A 125 6.51 6.08 10.87
CA SER A 125 5.90 4.86 10.33
C SER A 125 4.40 4.79 10.63
N VAL A 126 3.95 5.11 11.87
CA VAL A 126 2.52 5.17 12.20
C VAL A 126 1.81 6.21 11.33
N ILE A 127 2.33 7.44 11.26
CA ILE A 127 1.74 8.50 10.41
C ILE A 127 1.70 8.08 8.94
N ASN A 128 2.76 7.47 8.44
CA ASN A 128 2.84 6.99 7.06
C ASN A 128 1.71 5.99 6.77
N TRP A 129 1.49 5.01 7.66
CA TRP A 129 0.40 4.05 7.51
C TRP A 129 -1.00 4.69 7.51
N GLU A 130 -1.21 5.74 8.30
CA GLU A 130 -2.47 6.50 8.28
C GLU A 130 -2.65 7.29 6.98
N ILE A 131 -1.60 7.95 6.49
CA ILE A 131 -1.64 8.72 5.24
C ILE A 131 -1.86 7.78 4.03
N ILE A 132 -1.26 6.59 4.05
CA ILE A 132 -1.49 5.56 3.02
C ILE A 132 -2.97 5.14 3.00
N GLY A 133 -3.54 4.85 4.17
CA GLY A 133 -4.96 4.52 4.30
C GLY A 133 -5.86 5.62 3.76
N ALA A 134 -5.55 6.87 4.12
CA ALA A 134 -6.28 8.03 3.61
C ALA A 134 -6.16 8.13 2.09
N ALA A 135 -4.96 8.12 1.52
CA ALA A 135 -4.72 8.25 0.08
C ALA A 135 -5.46 7.19 -0.75
N VAL A 136 -5.44 5.93 -0.31
CA VAL A 136 -6.12 4.83 -1.03
C VAL A 136 -7.64 4.93 -0.90
N THR A 137 -8.17 5.43 0.22
CA THR A 137 -9.62 5.60 0.42
C THR A 137 -10.21 6.66 -0.51
N ILE A 138 -9.39 7.61 -1.00
CA ILE A 138 -9.82 8.63 -1.96
C ILE A 138 -10.17 8.04 -3.32
N ILE A 139 -9.44 7.01 -3.76
CA ILE A 139 -9.57 6.42 -5.10
C ILE A 139 -11.02 5.98 -5.41
N PRO A 140 -11.69 5.14 -4.59
CA PRO A 140 -13.07 4.73 -4.85
C PRO A 140 -14.04 5.92 -4.78
N CYS A 141 -13.73 6.97 -4.01
CA CYS A 141 -14.57 8.17 -3.96
C CYS A 141 -14.56 8.90 -5.31
N MET A 142 -13.37 9.09 -5.90
CA MET A 142 -13.23 9.68 -7.23
C MET A 142 -13.95 8.82 -8.29
N GLN A 143 -13.75 7.51 -8.24
CA GLN A 143 -14.36 6.57 -9.18
C GLN A 143 -15.89 6.55 -9.11
N ILE A 144 -16.47 6.53 -7.91
CA ILE A 144 -17.93 6.56 -7.72
C ILE A 144 -18.52 7.89 -8.21
N LEU A 145 -17.89 9.02 -7.90
CA LEU A 145 -18.35 10.34 -8.35
C LEU A 145 -18.22 10.51 -9.86
N GLU A 146 -17.16 9.97 -10.47
CA GLU A 146 -16.98 9.97 -11.92
C GLU A 146 -18.10 9.19 -12.61
N LEU A 147 -18.36 7.95 -12.17
CA LEU A 147 -19.45 7.14 -12.72
C LEU A 147 -20.81 7.79 -12.52
N TRP A 148 -21.03 8.45 -11.39
CA TRP A 148 -22.28 9.17 -11.14
C TRP A 148 -22.48 10.35 -12.10
N GLN A 149 -21.43 11.16 -12.31
CA GLN A 149 -21.43 12.28 -13.26
C GLN A 149 -21.61 11.81 -14.70
N TYR A 150 -21.01 10.67 -15.06
CA TYR A 150 -21.18 10.07 -16.38
C TYR A 150 -22.65 9.78 -16.71
N TYR A 151 -23.43 9.25 -15.75
CA TYR A 151 -24.87 9.01 -15.94
C TYR A 151 -25.74 10.25 -15.69
N HIS A 152 -25.24 11.26 -14.98
CA HIS A 152 -25.96 12.49 -14.67
C HIS A 152 -25.11 13.73 -15.03
N PRO A 153 -25.03 14.12 -16.31
CA PRO A 153 -24.15 15.20 -16.74
C PRO A 153 -24.46 16.58 -16.13
N SER A 154 -25.67 16.79 -15.62
CA SER A 154 -26.06 18.02 -14.92
C SER A 154 -25.63 18.06 -13.46
N PHE A 155 -25.15 16.95 -12.90
CA PHE A 155 -24.70 16.86 -11.53
C PHE A 155 -23.28 17.44 -11.40
N GLN A 156 -23.13 18.44 -10.53
CA GLN A 156 -21.83 18.96 -10.17
C GLN A 156 -21.37 18.33 -8.84
N ALA A 157 -20.27 17.60 -8.87
CA ALA A 157 -19.68 17.04 -7.66
C ALA A 157 -19.21 18.16 -6.73
N LYS A 158 -19.70 18.13 -5.49
CA LYS A 158 -19.29 19.06 -4.42
C LYS A 158 -18.37 18.31 -3.46
N PRO A 159 -17.45 19.01 -2.77
CA PRO A 159 -16.50 18.36 -1.86
C PRO A 159 -17.17 17.53 -0.74
N TRP A 160 -18.36 17.91 -0.30
CA TRP A 160 -19.09 17.15 0.70
C TRP A 160 -19.62 15.80 0.18
N HIS A 161 -19.90 15.65 -1.12
CA HIS A 161 -20.26 14.34 -1.69
C HIS A 161 -19.09 13.37 -1.55
N GLN A 162 -17.87 13.84 -1.85
CA GLN A 162 -16.65 13.06 -1.71
C GLN A 162 -16.39 12.68 -0.25
N PHE A 163 -16.57 13.63 0.68
CA PHE A 163 -16.46 13.37 2.12
C PHE A 163 -17.41 12.28 2.59
N VAL A 164 -18.70 12.33 2.24
CA VAL A 164 -19.68 11.32 2.67
C VAL A 164 -19.33 9.93 2.14
N ILE A 165 -18.90 9.82 0.88
CA ILE A 165 -18.48 8.54 0.28
C ILE A 165 -17.23 8.01 1.00
N TYR A 166 -16.27 8.90 1.29
CA TYR A 166 -15.03 8.56 1.99
C TYR A 166 -15.31 7.99 3.39
N GLU A 167 -16.15 8.66 4.18
CA GLU A 167 -16.54 8.21 5.53
C GLU A 167 -17.30 6.88 5.48
N ALA A 168 -18.26 6.75 4.56
CA ALA A 168 -19.05 5.53 4.41
C ALA A 168 -18.18 4.32 4.02
N PHE A 169 -17.28 4.52 3.06
CA PHE A 169 -16.38 3.46 2.59
C PHE A 169 -15.34 3.09 3.66
N GLY A 170 -14.74 4.08 4.30
CA GLY A 170 -13.78 3.89 5.39
C GLY A 170 -14.39 3.15 6.59
N LEU A 171 -15.60 3.54 7.01
CA LEU A 171 -16.33 2.86 8.08
C LEU A 171 -16.68 1.42 7.70
N PHE A 172 -17.17 1.18 6.48
CA PHE A 172 -17.49 -0.16 6.01
C PHE A 172 -16.27 -1.10 6.03
N VAL A 173 -15.12 -0.63 5.52
CA VAL A 173 -13.88 -1.41 5.55
C VAL A 173 -13.40 -1.64 6.98
N SER A 174 -13.44 -0.61 7.84
CA SER A 174 -13.05 -0.73 9.25
C SER A 174 -13.88 -1.78 10.00
N LEU A 175 -15.20 -1.79 9.78
CA LEU A 175 -16.09 -2.80 10.38
C LEU A 175 -15.76 -4.21 9.89
N TYR A 176 -15.57 -4.38 8.58
CA TYR A 176 -15.19 -5.69 8.03
C TYR A 176 -13.84 -6.16 8.56
N ASN A 177 -12.84 -5.28 8.60
CA ASN A 177 -11.50 -5.56 9.08
C ASN A 177 -11.50 -6.06 10.53
N ASN A 178 -12.27 -5.41 11.40
CA ASN A 178 -12.30 -5.75 12.82
C ASN A 178 -13.14 -7.01 13.12
N LEU A 179 -14.26 -7.21 12.42
CA LEU A 179 -15.25 -8.23 12.78
C LEU A 179 -15.14 -9.52 11.96
N ILE A 180 -14.80 -9.41 10.67
CA ILE A 180 -14.89 -10.50 9.70
C ILE A 180 -13.52 -10.99 9.28
N LEU A 181 -12.57 -10.09 8.98
CA LEU A 181 -11.23 -10.43 8.49
C LEU A 181 -10.48 -11.45 9.38
N PRO A 182 -10.55 -11.41 10.73
CA PRO A 182 -9.87 -12.40 11.57
C PRO A 182 -10.35 -13.84 11.34
N LYS A 183 -11.55 -14.01 10.79
CA LYS A 183 -12.17 -15.30 10.43
C LYS A 183 -12.07 -15.60 8.93
N ALA A 184 -11.73 -14.60 8.12
CA ALA A 184 -11.74 -14.65 6.66
C ALA A 184 -10.36 -14.29 6.08
N LEU A 185 -9.29 -14.95 6.55
CA LEU A 185 -7.94 -14.69 6.02
C LEU A 185 -7.80 -14.98 4.52
N TRP A 186 -8.72 -15.77 3.94
CA TRP A 186 -8.82 -16.00 2.50
C TRP A 186 -9.10 -14.72 1.70
N THR A 187 -9.60 -13.65 2.34
CA THR A 187 -9.86 -12.34 1.72
C THR A 187 -8.64 -11.80 1.01
N HIS A 188 -7.44 -11.91 1.60
CA HIS A 188 -6.20 -11.44 0.97
C HIS A 188 -5.86 -12.24 -0.28
N ASN A 189 -6.01 -13.57 -0.23
CA ASN A 189 -5.77 -14.45 -1.37
C ASN A 189 -6.75 -14.15 -2.52
N LEU A 190 -8.03 -13.95 -2.20
CA LEU A 190 -9.03 -13.59 -3.22
C LEU A 190 -8.70 -12.23 -3.84
N GLY A 191 -8.40 -11.22 -3.02
CA GLY A 191 -8.01 -9.89 -3.49
C GLY A 191 -6.80 -9.94 -4.42
N PHE A 192 -5.81 -10.78 -4.11
CA PHE A 192 -4.63 -10.99 -4.95
C PHE A 192 -4.98 -11.59 -6.30
N ILE A 193 -5.76 -12.68 -6.32
CA ILE A 193 -6.16 -13.34 -7.56
C ILE A 193 -6.97 -12.40 -8.42
N LEU A 194 -7.98 -11.72 -7.85
CA LEU A 194 -8.84 -10.81 -8.60
C LEU A 194 -8.07 -9.61 -9.14
N ASN A 195 -7.16 -9.01 -8.37
CA ASN A 195 -6.31 -7.91 -8.86
C ASN A 195 -5.35 -8.37 -9.97
N LEU A 196 -4.78 -9.57 -9.86
CA LEU A 196 -3.90 -10.09 -10.91
C LEU A 196 -4.67 -10.43 -12.19
N THR A 197 -5.87 -11.01 -12.06
CA THR A 197 -6.79 -11.19 -13.19
C THR A 197 -7.15 -9.86 -13.83
N MET A 198 -7.44 -8.84 -13.02
CA MET A 198 -7.76 -7.50 -13.48
C MET A 198 -6.59 -6.88 -14.26
N PHE A 199 -5.37 -6.99 -13.75
CA PHE A 199 -4.16 -6.57 -14.46
C PHE A 199 -4.08 -7.22 -15.85
N VAL A 200 -4.27 -8.55 -15.94
CA VAL A 200 -4.21 -9.28 -17.21
C VAL A 200 -5.30 -8.78 -18.17
N VAL A 201 -6.55 -8.66 -17.70
CA VAL A 201 -7.68 -8.19 -18.51
C VAL A 201 -7.43 -6.79 -19.04
N VAL A 202 -7.06 -5.84 -18.17
CA VAL A 202 -6.78 -4.45 -18.55
C VAL A 202 -5.65 -4.38 -19.55
N THR A 203 -4.54 -5.08 -19.30
CA THR A 203 -3.36 -5.08 -20.18
C THR A 203 -3.70 -5.66 -21.55
N VAL A 204 -4.44 -6.77 -21.62
CA VAL A 204 -4.88 -7.37 -22.89
C VAL A 204 -5.82 -6.44 -23.65
N LEU A 205 -6.78 -5.80 -22.98
CA LEU A 205 -7.68 -4.85 -23.63
C LEU A 205 -6.92 -3.63 -24.17
N LEU A 206 -5.92 -3.13 -23.45
CA LEU A 206 -5.02 -2.06 -23.91
C LEU A 206 -4.18 -2.48 -25.13
N ILE A 207 -3.88 -3.78 -25.32
CA ILE A 207 -3.15 -4.26 -26.50
C ILE A 207 -4.06 -4.40 -27.72
N VAL A 208 -5.27 -4.95 -27.54
CA VAL A 208 -6.12 -5.46 -28.63
C VAL A 208 -7.12 -4.43 -29.15
N ARG A 209 -7.59 -3.52 -28.31
CA ARG A 209 -8.66 -2.57 -28.67
C ARG A 209 -8.22 -1.27 -29.37
N PRO A 210 -7.01 -0.70 -29.17
CA PRO A 210 -6.63 0.52 -29.86
C PRO A 210 -6.58 0.31 -31.38
N PHE A 211 -7.19 1.22 -32.15
CA PHE A 211 -7.11 1.20 -33.62
C PHE A 211 -5.78 1.77 -34.13
N ASN A 212 -5.34 2.86 -33.50
CA ASN A 212 -4.05 3.49 -33.71
C ASN A 212 -3.22 3.33 -32.45
N LYS A 213 -1.91 3.17 -32.62
CA LYS A 213 -0.95 3.17 -31.52
C LYS A 213 -0.09 4.41 -31.62
N ALA A 214 0.29 4.95 -30.47
CA ALA A 214 1.26 6.03 -30.40
C ALA A 214 2.59 5.60 -31.07
N PRO A 215 3.31 6.51 -31.72
CA PRO A 215 4.59 6.18 -32.33
C PRO A 215 5.65 5.85 -31.26
N ASP A 216 6.64 5.02 -31.61
CA ASP A 216 7.71 4.64 -30.68
C ASP A 216 8.46 5.84 -30.10
N VAL A 217 8.66 6.88 -30.91
CA VAL A 217 9.30 8.14 -30.47
C VAL A 217 8.48 8.82 -29.35
N PHE A 218 7.15 8.72 -29.40
CA PHE A 218 6.29 9.22 -28.33
C PHE A 218 6.51 8.45 -27.03
N VAL A 219 6.46 7.12 -27.10
CA VAL A 219 6.53 6.26 -25.91
C VAL A 219 7.91 6.33 -25.26
N TRP A 220 8.99 6.22 -26.04
CA TRP A 220 10.33 6.02 -25.50
C TRP A 220 11.15 7.32 -25.35
N ASN A 221 10.89 8.34 -26.17
CA ASN A 221 11.77 9.51 -26.27
C ASN A 221 11.10 10.85 -25.96
N THR A 222 9.83 10.87 -25.56
CA THR A 222 9.10 12.13 -25.32
C THR A 222 9.07 12.47 -23.83
N PHE A 223 9.68 13.61 -23.52
CA PHE A 223 9.62 14.25 -22.21
C PHE A 223 8.73 15.50 -22.28
N ILE A 224 7.79 15.62 -21.35
CA ILE A 224 6.82 16.72 -21.33
C ILE A 224 6.97 17.48 -20.01
N ASN A 225 7.29 18.77 -20.06
CA ASN A 225 7.42 19.58 -18.85
C ASN A 225 6.43 20.74 -18.85
N LEU A 226 5.34 20.60 -18.08
CA LEU A 226 4.31 21.63 -17.92
C LEU A 226 4.37 22.33 -16.56
N THR A 227 5.46 22.14 -15.82
CA THR A 227 5.55 22.52 -14.40
C THR A 227 6.18 23.89 -14.16
N GLY A 228 6.91 24.40 -15.15
CA GLY A 228 7.75 25.60 -15.01
C GLY A 228 9.08 25.37 -14.28
N TRP A 229 9.32 24.16 -13.75
CA TRP A 229 10.60 23.78 -13.15
C TRP A 229 11.59 23.27 -14.22
N SER A 230 12.87 23.14 -13.86
CA SER A 230 13.84 22.49 -14.74
C SER A 230 13.50 21.02 -14.96
N ASP A 231 13.92 20.45 -16.09
CA ASP A 231 13.57 19.07 -16.47
C ASP A 231 14.02 18.05 -15.41
N GLY A 232 15.16 18.28 -14.75
CA GLY A 232 15.63 17.43 -13.67
C GLY A 232 14.70 17.45 -12.44
N VAL A 233 14.20 18.62 -12.05
CA VAL A 233 13.24 18.74 -10.94
C VAL A 233 11.91 18.13 -11.34
N CYS A 234 11.43 18.39 -12.56
CA CYS A 234 10.21 17.80 -13.11
C CYS A 234 10.26 16.27 -13.10
N PHE A 235 11.40 15.67 -13.47
CA PHE A 235 11.60 14.23 -13.41
C PHE A 235 11.61 13.70 -11.97
N LEU A 236 12.20 14.42 -11.01
CA LEU A 236 12.20 13.98 -9.61
C LEU A 236 10.80 14.05 -8.98
N THR A 237 10.03 15.09 -9.28
CA THR A 237 8.66 15.23 -8.75
C THR A 237 7.70 14.23 -9.36
N SER A 238 7.93 13.82 -10.62
CA SER A 238 7.11 12.81 -11.29
C SER A 238 7.22 11.41 -10.67
N LEU A 239 8.36 11.10 -10.04
CA LEU A 239 8.60 9.82 -9.36
C LEU A 239 7.60 9.55 -8.25
N VAL A 240 6.85 10.55 -7.77
CA VAL A 240 5.76 10.34 -6.80
C VAL A 240 4.76 9.29 -7.28
N THR A 241 4.47 9.26 -8.58
CA THR A 241 3.54 8.28 -9.21
C THR A 241 4.09 6.87 -9.09
N THR A 242 5.37 6.67 -9.41
CA THR A 242 6.00 5.35 -9.43
C THR A 242 6.39 4.88 -8.02
N CYS A 243 6.71 5.79 -7.11
CA CYS A 243 6.86 5.54 -5.67
C CYS A 243 5.53 5.11 -5.03
N PHE A 244 4.41 5.72 -5.44
CA PHE A 244 3.09 5.35 -4.93
C PHE A 244 2.79 3.86 -5.17
N GLY A 245 3.22 3.31 -6.32
CA GLY A 245 3.09 1.88 -6.62
C GLY A 245 3.89 0.92 -5.71
N PHE A 246 4.84 1.39 -4.91
CA PHE A 246 5.58 0.55 -3.95
C PHE A 246 5.35 0.96 -2.49
N THR A 247 4.37 1.83 -2.26
CA THR A 247 4.06 2.33 -0.94
C THR A 247 3.47 1.22 -0.05
N GLY A 248 3.90 1.15 1.21
CA GLY A 248 3.52 0.10 2.15
C GLY A 248 4.30 -1.22 2.00
N LEU A 249 5.46 -1.20 1.33
CA LEU A 249 6.34 -2.37 1.16
C LEU A 249 6.76 -3.03 2.50
N ASP A 250 6.83 -2.25 3.58
CA ASP A 250 7.15 -2.71 4.93
C ASP A 250 6.00 -3.47 5.61
N ALA A 251 4.87 -3.68 4.96
CA ALA A 251 3.68 -4.30 5.55
C ALA A 251 3.93 -5.63 6.26
N CYS A 252 4.74 -6.50 5.64
CA CYS A 252 5.06 -7.81 6.22
C CYS A 252 5.78 -7.70 7.56
N LEU A 253 6.55 -6.62 7.79
CA LEU A 253 7.34 -6.44 9.01
C LEU A 253 6.42 -6.33 10.22
N HIS A 254 5.26 -5.70 10.05
CA HIS A 254 4.30 -5.45 11.14
C HIS A 254 3.38 -6.63 11.43
N LEU A 255 3.52 -7.74 10.69
CA LEU A 255 2.70 -8.95 10.81
C LEU A 255 3.50 -10.18 11.21
N THR A 256 4.71 -10.02 11.73
CA THR A 256 5.60 -11.15 12.06
C THR A 256 5.01 -12.13 13.07
N GLU A 257 4.16 -11.65 13.98
CA GLU A 257 3.46 -12.48 14.97
C GLU A 257 2.35 -13.34 14.33
N ASP A 258 1.74 -12.85 13.26
CA ASP A 258 0.64 -13.49 12.54
C ASP A 258 1.16 -14.48 11.48
N VAL A 259 2.47 -14.65 11.30
CA VAL A 259 3.10 -15.41 10.20
C VAL A 259 3.77 -16.70 10.69
N SER A 260 3.68 -17.76 9.89
CA SER A 260 4.47 -18.98 10.12
C SER A 260 5.92 -18.81 9.67
N SER A 261 6.89 -19.12 10.53
CA SER A 261 8.33 -19.01 10.24
C SER A 261 8.76 -17.62 9.70
N PRO A 262 8.56 -16.53 10.47
CA PRO A 262 8.75 -15.16 10.02
C PRO A 262 10.17 -14.88 9.47
N LYS A 263 11.21 -15.48 10.05
CA LYS A 263 12.61 -15.36 9.59
C LYS A 263 12.86 -15.76 8.13
N ARG A 264 11.99 -16.57 7.53
CA ARG A 264 12.10 -17.01 6.13
C ARG A 264 11.00 -16.46 5.25
N VAL A 265 9.78 -16.44 5.76
CA VAL A 265 8.58 -16.08 4.99
C VAL A 265 8.50 -14.57 4.75
N VAL A 266 8.79 -13.74 5.77
CA VAL A 266 8.73 -12.28 5.65
C VAL A 266 9.78 -11.73 4.67
N PRO A 267 11.08 -12.05 4.78
CA PRO A 267 12.10 -11.56 3.84
C PRO A 267 11.76 -11.87 2.37
N ARG A 268 11.33 -13.11 2.10
CA ARG A 268 10.98 -13.55 0.75
C ARG A 268 9.75 -12.84 0.21
N SER A 269 8.77 -12.58 1.07
CA SER A 269 7.52 -11.92 0.67
C SER A 269 7.76 -10.46 0.29
N ILE A 270 8.61 -9.74 1.02
CA ILE A 270 8.98 -8.35 0.73
C ILE A 270 9.63 -8.25 -0.67
N VAL A 271 10.67 -9.05 -0.93
CA VAL A 271 11.38 -9.04 -2.22
C VAL A 271 10.45 -9.46 -3.37
N LEU A 272 9.65 -10.52 -3.16
CA LEU A 272 8.71 -10.99 -4.19
C LEU A 272 7.64 -9.95 -4.52
N THR A 273 7.20 -9.15 -3.54
CA THR A 273 6.24 -8.05 -3.77
C THR A 273 6.80 -7.03 -4.75
N VAL A 274 8.08 -6.64 -4.61
CA VAL A 274 8.74 -5.72 -5.56
C VAL A 274 8.84 -6.35 -6.96
N VAL A 275 9.23 -7.62 -7.04
CA VAL A 275 9.38 -8.34 -8.32
C VAL A 275 8.04 -8.46 -9.05
N ILE A 276 6.96 -8.85 -8.35
CA ILE A 276 5.62 -8.91 -8.93
C ILE A 276 5.15 -7.51 -9.34
N GLY A 277 5.40 -6.49 -8.51
CA GLY A 277 5.09 -5.10 -8.83
C GLY A 277 5.76 -4.63 -10.12
N PHE A 278 7.04 -4.97 -10.32
CA PHE A 278 7.78 -4.67 -11.54
C PHE A 278 7.21 -5.39 -12.77
N ILE A 279 7.01 -6.71 -12.68
CA ILE A 279 6.54 -7.55 -13.79
C ILE A 279 5.11 -7.20 -14.20
N THR A 280 4.27 -6.72 -13.28
CA THR A 280 2.90 -6.29 -13.60
C THR A 280 2.85 -4.86 -14.14
N THR A 281 3.56 -3.93 -13.51
CA THR A 281 3.44 -2.51 -13.86
C THR A 281 4.16 -2.16 -15.16
N LEU A 282 5.33 -2.74 -15.44
CA LEU A 282 6.10 -2.38 -16.63
C LEU A 282 5.32 -2.69 -17.94
N PRO A 283 4.78 -3.91 -18.14
CA PRO A 283 3.95 -4.18 -19.32
C PRO A 283 2.72 -3.28 -19.38
N TYR A 284 2.05 -3.06 -18.25
CA TYR A 284 0.88 -2.18 -18.16
C TYR A 284 1.20 -0.75 -18.63
N VAL A 285 2.27 -0.15 -18.12
CA VAL A 285 2.70 1.22 -18.49
C VAL A 285 3.03 1.30 -19.97
N VAL A 286 3.80 0.33 -20.50
CA VAL A 286 4.17 0.32 -21.93
C VAL A 286 2.91 0.29 -22.81
N VAL A 287 1.99 -0.67 -22.58
CA VAL A 287 0.80 -0.80 -23.43
C VAL A 287 -0.16 0.38 -23.28
N LEU A 288 -0.26 0.95 -22.07
CA LEU A 288 -1.04 2.15 -21.81
C LEU A 288 -0.52 3.32 -22.63
N LEU A 289 0.80 3.58 -22.60
CA LEU A 289 1.41 4.69 -23.34
C LEU A 289 1.23 4.55 -24.86
N TYR A 290 1.34 3.32 -25.39
CA TYR A 290 0.99 3.06 -26.79
C TYR A 290 -0.50 3.30 -27.11
N GLY A 291 -1.38 3.24 -26.11
CA GLY A 291 -2.80 3.60 -26.25
C GLY A 291 -3.07 5.11 -26.28
N ILE A 292 -2.14 5.96 -25.81
CA ILE A 292 -2.30 7.42 -25.78
C ILE A 292 -1.96 8.00 -27.15
N VAL A 293 -2.97 8.13 -28.01
CA VAL A 293 -2.78 8.69 -29.37
C VAL A 293 -2.79 10.22 -29.38
N ASP A 294 -3.59 10.85 -28.51
CA ASP A 294 -3.66 12.30 -28.36
C ASP A 294 -3.38 12.71 -26.91
N MET A 295 -2.17 13.20 -26.68
CA MET A 295 -1.75 13.65 -25.36
C MET A 295 -2.51 14.90 -24.91
N ASN A 296 -2.81 15.84 -25.82
CA ASN A 296 -3.51 17.07 -25.43
C ASN A 296 -4.94 16.77 -24.99
N ALA A 297 -5.63 15.88 -25.71
CA ALA A 297 -6.95 15.40 -25.29
C ALA A 297 -6.88 14.67 -23.94
N THR A 298 -5.84 13.86 -23.72
CA THR A 298 -5.63 13.14 -22.45
C THR A 298 -5.41 14.10 -21.28
N LEU A 299 -4.59 15.15 -21.47
CA LEU A 299 -4.30 16.14 -20.44
C LEU A 299 -5.46 17.11 -20.19
N ALA A 300 -6.38 17.27 -21.16
CA ALA A 300 -7.57 18.10 -21.02
C ALA A 300 -8.72 17.40 -20.26
N ILE A 301 -8.60 16.09 -19.98
CA ILE A 301 -9.61 15.34 -19.23
C ILE A 301 -9.80 15.96 -17.85
N GLN A 302 -11.04 16.36 -17.56
CA GLN A 302 -11.50 16.71 -16.23
C GLN A 302 -12.17 15.49 -15.61
N GLY A 303 -11.82 15.15 -14.37
CA GLY A 303 -12.35 13.97 -13.68
C GLY A 303 -11.30 12.87 -13.46
N TYR A 304 -11.77 11.64 -13.27
CA TYR A 304 -10.91 10.49 -13.00
C TYR A 304 -10.25 9.95 -14.28
N LEU A 305 -9.03 10.43 -14.55
CA LEU A 305 -8.28 10.19 -15.80
C LEU A 305 -8.31 8.73 -16.31
N PRO A 306 -8.07 7.68 -15.50
CA PRO A 306 -8.07 6.31 -16.01
C PRO A 306 -9.40 5.88 -16.64
N PHE A 307 -10.54 6.36 -16.14
CA PHE A 307 -11.85 6.02 -16.69
C PHE A 307 -12.00 6.55 -18.12
N GLU A 308 -11.77 7.85 -18.30
CA GLU A 308 -11.89 8.51 -19.60
C GLU A 308 -10.87 7.98 -20.61
N MET A 309 -9.64 7.71 -20.17
CA MET A 309 -8.63 7.06 -21.01
C MET A 309 -9.08 5.67 -21.47
N TYR A 310 -9.59 4.82 -20.58
CA TYR A 310 -10.08 3.50 -20.96
C TYR A 310 -11.27 3.57 -21.94
N LYS A 311 -12.17 4.55 -21.78
CA LYS A 311 -13.24 4.80 -22.75
C LYS A 311 -12.69 5.14 -24.13
N MET A 312 -11.73 6.07 -24.19
CA MET A 312 -11.11 6.50 -25.45
C MET A 312 -10.34 5.36 -26.13
N ILE A 313 -9.50 4.65 -25.38
CA ILE A 313 -8.63 3.58 -25.91
C ILE A 313 -9.46 2.36 -26.33
N TRP A 314 -10.38 1.91 -25.48
CA TRP A 314 -11.18 0.72 -25.75
C TRP A 314 -12.39 0.97 -26.62
N ARG A 315 -12.79 2.24 -26.81
CA ARG A 315 -13.97 2.65 -27.57
C ARG A 315 -15.23 1.91 -27.10
N SER A 316 -15.34 1.75 -25.79
CA SER A 316 -16.43 1.03 -25.16
C SER A 316 -16.63 1.53 -23.74
N ASP A 317 -17.71 2.28 -23.54
CA ASP A 317 -18.08 2.76 -22.22
C ASP A 317 -18.40 1.60 -21.29
N ALA A 318 -19.09 0.57 -21.79
CA ALA A 318 -19.41 -0.63 -21.01
C ALA A 318 -18.15 -1.33 -20.46
N ALA A 319 -17.09 -1.47 -21.28
CA ALA A 319 -15.83 -2.05 -20.82
C ALA A 319 -15.14 -1.17 -19.77
N ALA A 320 -15.08 0.15 -20.00
CA ALA A 320 -14.48 1.08 -19.05
C ALA A 320 -15.24 1.10 -17.71
N ILE A 321 -16.57 1.15 -17.75
CA ILE A 321 -17.43 1.12 -16.55
C ILE A 321 -17.24 -0.19 -15.79
N ALA A 322 -17.26 -1.34 -16.47
CA ALA A 322 -17.05 -2.64 -15.83
C ALA A 322 -15.70 -2.71 -15.10
N ILE A 323 -14.66 -2.12 -15.71
CA ILE A 323 -13.32 -2.08 -15.12
C ILE A 323 -13.26 -1.13 -13.92
N ILE A 324 -13.87 0.05 -13.98
CA ILE A 324 -13.91 0.98 -12.84
C ILE A 324 -14.75 0.41 -11.68
N VAL A 325 -15.91 -0.19 -11.95
CA VAL A 325 -16.71 -0.87 -10.93
C VAL A 325 -15.92 -2.01 -10.28
N SER A 326 -15.19 -2.79 -11.08
CA SER A 326 -14.29 -3.83 -10.57
C SER A 326 -13.17 -3.21 -9.71
N SER A 327 -12.59 -2.08 -10.13
CA SER A 327 -11.57 -1.37 -9.35
C SER A 327 -12.09 -0.90 -7.99
N ILE A 328 -13.30 -0.34 -7.91
CA ILE A 328 -13.94 0.08 -6.65
C ILE A 328 -14.05 -1.12 -5.70
N PHE A 329 -14.51 -2.27 -6.23
CA PHE A 329 -14.59 -3.50 -5.46
C PHE A 329 -13.20 -4.03 -5.05
N LEU A 330 -12.18 -3.89 -5.88
CA LEU A 330 -10.82 -4.31 -5.55
C LEU A 330 -10.18 -3.45 -4.46
N THR A 331 -10.49 -2.15 -4.41
CA THR A 331 -10.01 -1.25 -3.35
C THR A 331 -10.44 -1.70 -1.95
N PHE A 332 -11.58 -2.40 -1.82
CA PHE A 332 -11.98 -3.02 -0.56
C PHE A 332 -10.92 -3.99 -0.02
N PHE A 333 -10.31 -4.83 -0.86
CA PHE A 333 -9.27 -5.77 -0.43
C PHE A 333 -7.98 -5.05 -0.04
N ILE A 334 -7.61 -4.01 -0.80
CA ILE A 334 -6.42 -3.18 -0.53
C ILE A 334 -6.55 -2.50 0.83
N LEU A 335 -7.67 -1.82 1.09
CA LEU A 335 -7.87 -1.11 2.35
C LEU A 335 -8.00 -2.06 3.54
N ASN A 336 -8.56 -3.26 3.37
CA ASN A 336 -8.53 -4.27 4.42
C ASN A 336 -7.11 -4.68 4.81
N ALA A 337 -6.22 -4.85 3.83
CA ALA A 337 -4.81 -5.13 4.10
C ALA A 337 -4.12 -3.95 4.81
N ILE A 338 -4.36 -2.71 4.37
CA ILE A 338 -3.82 -1.50 4.99
C ILE A 338 -4.31 -1.34 6.44
N MET A 339 -5.61 -1.52 6.70
CA MET A 339 -6.18 -1.40 8.05
C MET A 339 -5.65 -2.49 9.00
N GLN A 340 -5.45 -3.72 8.50
CA GLN A 340 -4.85 -4.78 9.30
C GLN A 340 -3.40 -4.43 9.68
N THR A 341 -2.60 -3.98 8.72
CA THR A 341 -1.19 -3.66 8.96
C THR A 341 -1.02 -2.40 9.82
N SER A 342 -1.76 -1.33 9.52
CA SER A 342 -1.69 -0.06 10.26
C SER A 342 -2.09 -0.23 11.74
N SER A 343 -3.14 -1.00 12.02
CA SER A 343 -3.58 -1.25 13.41
C SER A 343 -2.57 -2.08 14.19
N ARG A 344 -1.88 -3.03 13.52
CA ARG A 344 -0.78 -3.80 14.12
C ARG A 344 0.46 -2.97 14.38
N MET A 345 0.83 -2.09 13.45
CA MET A 345 1.93 -1.13 13.63
C MET A 345 1.64 -0.17 14.80
N THR A 346 0.44 0.38 14.86
CA THR A 346 0.01 1.30 15.93
C THR A 346 -0.02 0.60 17.28
N TRP A 347 -0.51 -0.65 17.32
CA TRP A 347 -0.47 -1.49 18.51
C TRP A 347 0.95 -1.79 18.99
N ALA A 348 1.86 -2.20 18.09
CA ALA A 348 3.25 -2.48 18.44
C ALA A 348 3.93 -1.24 19.02
N PHE A 349 3.74 -0.08 18.38
CA PHE A 349 4.28 1.18 18.88
C PHE A 349 3.64 1.61 20.21
N ALA A 350 2.36 1.26 20.45
CA ALA A 350 1.70 1.50 21.73
C ALA A 350 2.29 0.64 22.86
N CYS A 351 2.57 -0.65 22.61
CA CYS A 351 3.22 -1.56 23.56
C CYS A 351 4.58 -1.03 24.05
N ASP A 352 5.29 -0.28 23.20
CA ASP A 352 6.58 0.34 23.52
C ASP A 352 6.46 1.73 24.15
N ASN A 353 5.26 2.15 24.57
CA ASN A 353 4.98 3.50 25.09
C ASN A 353 5.27 4.63 24.10
N GLY A 354 5.11 4.37 22.79
CA GLY A 354 5.40 5.32 21.71
C GLY A 354 4.32 6.38 21.48
N ILE A 355 3.09 6.18 21.95
CA ILE A 355 1.97 7.11 21.76
C ILE A 355 1.34 7.56 23.08
N VAL A 356 0.65 8.70 23.02
CA VAL A 356 -0.15 9.16 24.15
C VAL A 356 -1.26 8.16 24.42
N PHE A 357 -1.51 7.85 25.69
CA PHE A 357 -2.48 6.83 26.13
C PHE A 357 -2.15 5.39 25.65
N SER A 358 -0.87 5.04 25.50
CA SER A 358 -0.42 3.68 25.14
C SER A 358 -1.17 2.52 25.83
N ARG A 359 -1.48 2.65 27.13
CA ARG A 359 -2.24 1.64 27.91
C ARG A 359 -3.63 1.29 27.37
N VAL A 360 -4.22 2.19 26.58
CA VAL A 360 -5.52 1.96 25.92
C VAL A 360 -5.31 1.20 24.62
N PHE A 361 -4.33 1.61 23.82
CA PHE A 361 -4.10 1.10 22.47
C PHE A 361 -3.27 -0.19 22.41
N GLU A 362 -2.52 -0.52 23.47
CA GLU A 362 -1.78 -1.79 23.61
C GLU A 362 -2.70 -3.01 23.86
N ARG A 363 -3.98 -2.79 24.16
CA ARG A 363 -4.91 -3.87 24.52
C ARG A 363 -5.38 -4.66 23.31
N MET A 364 -5.22 -5.98 23.37
CA MET A 364 -5.76 -6.91 22.37
C MET A 364 -7.16 -7.39 22.78
N HIS A 365 -8.11 -7.42 21.83
CA HIS A 365 -9.46 -7.90 22.12
C HIS A 365 -9.48 -9.42 22.34
N PRO A 366 -10.03 -9.93 23.45
CA PRO A 366 -9.87 -11.33 23.86
C PRO A 366 -10.46 -12.33 22.85
N ASN A 367 -11.62 -12.03 22.26
CA ASN A 367 -12.31 -12.98 21.37
C ASN A 367 -11.93 -12.83 19.88
N LEU A 368 -11.44 -11.65 19.49
CA LEU A 368 -11.13 -11.34 18.08
C LEU A 368 -9.63 -11.47 17.80
N VAL A 369 -8.80 -11.35 18.84
CA VAL A 369 -7.34 -11.36 18.75
C VAL A 369 -6.86 -10.31 17.74
N VAL A 370 -7.45 -9.11 17.85
CA VAL A 370 -7.19 -7.91 17.06
C VAL A 370 -7.01 -6.74 18.03
N PRO A 371 -6.09 -5.80 17.79
CA PRO A 371 -5.96 -4.58 18.58
C PRO A 371 -7.08 -3.59 18.25
N LEU A 372 -8.30 -3.86 18.72
CA LEU A 372 -9.51 -3.11 18.37
C LEU A 372 -9.39 -1.62 18.66
N ASN A 373 -8.81 -1.24 19.81
CA ASN A 373 -8.64 0.16 20.18
C ASN A 373 -7.69 0.89 19.22
N ALA A 374 -6.62 0.23 18.78
CA ALA A 374 -5.71 0.79 17.78
C ALA A 374 -6.42 0.91 16.41
N ALA A 375 -7.15 -0.12 15.99
CA ALA A 375 -7.91 -0.06 14.73
C ALA A 375 -8.97 1.05 14.73
N VAL A 376 -9.64 1.30 15.86
CA VAL A 376 -10.58 2.43 16.01
C VAL A 376 -9.83 3.77 15.95
N LEU A 377 -8.66 3.89 16.59
CA LEU A 377 -7.84 5.10 16.49
C LEU A 377 -7.48 5.40 15.03
N ASN A 378 -7.01 4.39 14.30
CA ASN A 378 -6.65 4.52 12.88
C ASN A 378 -7.85 4.96 12.05
N TRP A 379 -9.03 4.34 12.25
CA TRP A 379 -10.25 4.78 11.58
C TRP A 379 -10.62 6.24 11.92
N VAL A 380 -10.49 6.67 13.18
CA VAL A 380 -10.73 8.07 13.57
C VAL A 380 -9.77 9.01 12.88
N VAL A 381 -8.47 8.70 12.86
CA VAL A 381 -7.45 9.53 12.18
C VAL A 381 -7.73 9.58 10.67
N LEU A 382 -8.07 8.44 10.06
CA LEU A 382 -8.46 8.36 8.66
C LEU A 382 -9.71 9.22 8.36
N SER A 383 -10.71 9.21 9.24
CA SER A 383 -11.92 10.05 9.14
C SER A 383 -11.60 11.54 9.28
N LEU A 384 -10.68 11.90 10.18
CA LEU A 384 -10.19 13.28 10.31
C LEU A 384 -9.47 13.75 9.06
N CYS A 385 -8.70 12.88 8.38
CA CYS A 385 -8.14 13.19 7.06
C CYS A 385 -9.23 13.45 6.01
N GLY A 386 -10.38 12.78 6.11
CA GLY A 386 -11.55 13.03 5.26
C GLY A 386 -12.08 14.46 5.36
N LEU A 387 -12.00 15.10 6.55
CA LEU A 387 -12.41 16.49 6.75
C LEU A 387 -11.62 17.48 5.87
N LEU A 388 -10.42 17.10 5.41
CA LEU A 388 -9.64 17.93 4.48
C LEU A 388 -10.41 18.22 3.18
N PHE A 389 -11.32 17.34 2.74
CA PHE A 389 -12.16 17.63 1.57
C PHE A 389 -13.10 18.82 1.79
N LEU A 390 -13.59 19.02 3.01
CA LEU A 390 -14.48 20.13 3.33
C LEU A 390 -13.73 21.47 3.42
N VAL A 391 -12.45 21.42 3.83
CA VAL A 391 -11.61 22.61 4.01
C VAL A 391 -10.85 22.97 2.73
N SER A 392 -10.50 21.98 1.93
CA SER A 392 -9.74 22.16 0.69
C SER A 392 -10.55 22.92 -0.35
N LYS A 393 -10.15 24.17 -0.62
CA LYS A 393 -10.74 25.04 -1.65
C LYS A 393 -10.32 24.66 -3.08
N ILE A 394 -9.69 23.49 -3.28
CA ILE A 394 -9.11 23.10 -4.57
C ILE A 394 -10.20 22.79 -5.63
N GLY A 395 -11.45 22.58 -5.24
CA GLY A 395 -12.59 22.38 -6.16
C GLY A 395 -13.34 23.64 -6.59
N LYS A 396 -12.70 24.82 -6.62
CA LYS A 396 -13.35 26.10 -7.00
C LYS A 396 -13.03 26.62 -8.41
N HIS A 397 -12.35 25.84 -9.26
CA HIS A 397 -11.99 26.27 -10.61
C HIS A 397 -12.47 25.29 -11.67
#